data_AF-A0A6G0WB14-F1
#
_entry.id   AF-A0A6G0WB14-F1
#
_cell.length_a   1.000
_cell.length_b   1.000
_cell.length_c   1.000
_cell.angle_alpha   90.00
_cell.angle_beta   90.00
_cell.angle_gamma   90.00
#
_symmetry.space_group_name_H-M   'P 1'
#
loop_
_entity.id
_entity.type
_entity.pdbx_description
1 polymer ?
#
loop_
_entity_poly.entity_id
_entity_poly.type
_entity_poly.pdbx_seq_one_letter_code
_entity_poly.pdbx_strand_id
1 'polypeptide(L)'
;MLFTNHTYHRYRLSPNNGSLWRKTKSLLRHKTIFPPLQRQNCNLAVSAQDKAELLAQHFSNVFKPHTILPNNSHLDQVNKFINSPLPMSLPAKHTTPNEIYSIIKSLKINKSPGHDQI
;
A
#
# COMPACT_ATOMS: atom_id res chain seq x y z
N MET A 1 23.79 -23.60 -18.74
CA MET A 1 23.56 -22.97 -20.06
C MET A 1 22.07 -23.06 -20.38
N LEU A 2 21.31 -21.97 -20.23
CA LEU A 2 19.89 -21.92 -20.63
C LEU A 2 19.66 -20.65 -21.45
N PHE A 3 19.94 -20.73 -22.74
CA PHE A 3 19.50 -19.72 -23.70
C PHE A 3 18.02 -19.98 -23.99
N THR A 4 17.13 -19.20 -23.38
CA THR A 4 15.69 -19.29 -23.64
C THR A 4 15.33 -18.62 -24.97
N ASN A 5 14.57 -19.36 -25.78
CA ASN A 5 13.85 -18.97 -27.00
C ASN A 5 13.35 -17.51 -27.02
N HIS A 6 14.08 -16.62 -27.72
CA HIS A 6 13.67 -15.24 -27.96
C HIS A 6 12.90 -15.03 -29.29
N THR A 7 12.57 -16.09 -30.04
CA THR A 7 12.16 -15.97 -31.45
C THR A 7 10.65 -15.88 -31.70
N TYR A 8 9.78 -16.12 -30.71
CA TYR A 8 8.32 -16.15 -30.95
C TYR A 8 7.61 -14.77 -30.91
N HIS A 9 8.26 -13.71 -30.47
CA HIS A 9 7.57 -12.44 -30.18
C HIS A 9 7.74 -11.33 -31.24
N ARG A 10 8.51 -11.58 -32.32
CA ARG A 10 8.86 -10.54 -33.31
C ARG A 10 7.74 -10.13 -34.28
N TYR A 11 6.63 -10.86 -34.37
CA TYR A 11 5.68 -10.72 -35.49
C TYR A 11 4.32 -10.03 -35.17
N ARG A 12 4.19 -9.31 -34.05
CA ARG A 12 2.95 -8.55 -33.73
C ARG A 12 3.22 -7.15 -33.18
N LEU A 13 4.06 -6.39 -33.87
CA LEU A 13 4.24 -4.96 -33.61
C LEU A 13 3.50 -4.19 -34.69
N SER A 14 2.50 -3.40 -34.31
CA SER A 14 1.76 -2.51 -35.20
C SER A 14 1.61 -1.14 -34.55
N PRO A 15 1.77 -0.04 -35.32
CA PRO A 15 1.47 1.32 -34.86
C PRO A 15 -0.01 1.50 -34.53
N ASN A 16 -0.90 0.84 -35.29
CA ASN A 16 -2.35 1.09 -35.27
C ASN A 16 -3.06 0.50 -34.05
N ASN A 17 -2.48 -0.52 -33.40
CA ASN A 17 -3.06 -1.19 -32.24
C ASN A 17 -2.31 -0.89 -30.93
N GLY A 18 -1.36 0.07 -30.95
CA GLY A 18 -0.58 0.48 -29.78
C GLY A 18 0.37 -0.59 -29.23
N SER A 19 0.51 -1.74 -29.88
CA SER A 19 1.43 -2.81 -29.45
C SER A 19 2.89 -2.37 -29.50
N LEU A 20 3.25 -1.53 -30.49
CA LEU A 20 4.57 -0.92 -30.60
C LEU A 20 4.90 -0.09 -29.36
N TRP A 21 4.02 0.85 -29.00
CA TRP A 21 4.19 1.70 -27.82
C TRP A 21 4.28 0.91 -26.52
N ARG A 22 3.42 -0.10 -26.33
CA ARG A 22 3.45 -0.97 -25.14
C ARG A 22 4.78 -1.72 -25.01
N LYS A 23 5.33 -2.21 -26.12
CA LYS A 23 6.64 -2.88 -26.12
C LYS A 23 7.77 -1.89 -25.85
N THR A 24 7.75 -0.71 -26.48
CA THR A 24 8.72 0.36 -26.21
C THR A 24 8.69 0.77 -24.74
N LYS A 25 7.51 1.04 -24.16
CA LYS A 25 7.33 1.32 -22.73
C LYS A 25 7.86 0.20 -21.85
N SER A 26 7.61 -1.05 -22.20
CA SER A 26 8.10 -2.21 -21.43
C SER A 26 9.62 -2.36 -21.50
N LEU A 27 10.25 -2.04 -22.63
CA LEU A 27 11.71 -2.10 -22.81
C LEU A 27 12.39 -0.96 -22.06
N LEU A 28 11.83 0.25 -22.13
CA LEU A 28 12.31 1.43 -21.43
C LEU A 28 11.96 1.42 -19.94
N ARG A 29 11.12 0.48 -19.48
CA ARG A 29 10.74 0.39 -18.07
C ARG A 29 11.95 -0.03 -17.25
N HIS A 30 12.48 0.90 -16.48
CA HIS A 30 13.47 0.59 -15.46
C HIS A 30 12.88 -0.45 -14.50
N LYS A 31 13.50 -1.63 -14.45
CA LYS A 31 13.15 -2.64 -13.46
C LYS A 31 13.90 -2.26 -12.19
N THR A 32 13.17 -1.97 -11.12
CA THR A 32 13.78 -1.88 -9.80
C THR A 32 14.29 -3.26 -9.43
N ILE A 33 15.61 -3.45 -9.50
CA ILE A 33 16.26 -4.65 -9.02
C ILE A 33 16.33 -4.49 -7.50
N PHE A 34 15.56 -5.30 -6.77
CA PHE A 34 15.73 -5.37 -5.34
C PHE A 34 17.05 -6.09 -5.05
N PRO A 35 17.92 -5.52 -4.19
CA PRO A 35 19.15 -6.21 -3.82
C PRO A 35 18.79 -7.55 -3.14
N PRO A 36 19.63 -8.59 -3.30
CA PRO A 36 19.44 -9.83 -2.59
C PRO A 36 19.44 -9.59 -1.08
N LEU A 37 18.63 -10.35 -0.35
CA LEU A 37 18.57 -10.24 1.11
C LEU A 37 19.94 -10.57 1.70
N GLN A 38 20.46 -9.65 2.52
CA GLN A 38 21.78 -9.76 3.14
C GLN A 38 21.62 -9.92 4.66
N ARG A 39 22.39 -10.83 5.24
CA ARG A 39 22.58 -10.88 6.70
C ARG A 39 23.52 -9.76 7.14
N GLN A 40 23.57 -9.53 8.45
CA GLN A 40 24.47 -8.56 9.09
C GLN A 40 25.96 -8.82 8.76
N ASN A 41 26.33 -10.06 8.45
CA ASN A 41 27.69 -10.45 8.07
C ASN A 41 27.97 -10.30 6.56
N CYS A 42 27.18 -9.52 5.82
CA CYS A 42 27.24 -9.36 4.36
C CYS A 42 27.01 -10.65 3.53
N ASN A 43 26.63 -11.76 4.19
CA ASN A 43 26.28 -13.01 3.52
C ASN A 43 24.88 -12.94 2.91
N LEU A 44 24.72 -13.47 1.70
CA LEU A 44 23.44 -13.48 0.99
C LEU A 44 22.55 -14.63 1.44
N ALA A 45 21.26 -14.36 1.63
CA ALA A 45 20.26 -15.40 1.86
C ALA A 45 19.85 -16.04 0.52
N VAL A 46 20.25 -17.29 0.30
CA VAL A 46 20.10 -17.97 -1.01
C VAL A 46 18.84 -18.82 -1.06
N SER A 47 18.63 -19.66 -0.04
CA SER A 47 17.49 -20.57 0.06
C SER A 47 16.20 -19.84 0.44
N ALA A 48 15.04 -20.39 0.08
CA ALA A 48 13.74 -19.86 0.51
C ALA A 48 13.60 -19.88 2.04
N GLN A 49 14.06 -20.96 2.69
CA GLN A 49 14.06 -21.10 4.14
C GLN A 49 14.91 -20.02 4.82
N ASP A 50 16.12 -19.82 4.29
CA ASP A 50 17.10 -18.84 4.76
C ASP A 50 16.53 -17.40 4.67
N LYS A 51 15.84 -17.08 3.57
CA LYS A 51 15.14 -15.79 3.42
C LYS A 51 14.00 -15.63 4.44
N ALA A 52 13.22 -16.68 4.67
CA ALA A 52 12.12 -16.65 5.62
C ALA A 52 12.62 -16.41 7.05
N GLU A 53 13.68 -17.12 7.45
CA GLU A 53 14.34 -16.94 8.75
C GLU A 53 14.89 -15.53 8.93
N LEU A 54 15.59 -15.00 7.91
CA LEU A 54 16.14 -13.65 7.95
C LEU A 54 15.05 -12.59 8.14
N LEU A 55 13.94 -12.71 7.40
CA LEU A 55 12.79 -11.82 7.55
C LEU A 55 12.14 -11.96 8.93
N ALA A 56 11.95 -13.19 9.42
CA ALA A 56 11.39 -13.44 10.75
C ALA A 56 12.25 -12.81 11.86
N GLN A 57 13.57 -12.97 11.79
CA GLN A 57 14.51 -12.34 12.72
C GLN A 57 14.44 -10.81 12.66
N HIS A 58 14.40 -10.24 11.44
CA HIS A 58 14.27 -8.80 11.26
C HIS A 58 12.96 -8.28 11.86
N PHE A 59 11.83 -8.90 11.56
CA PHE A 59 10.52 -8.49 12.10
C PHE A 59 10.46 -8.64 13.62
N SER A 60 10.98 -9.72 14.18
CA SER A 60 11.06 -9.89 15.64
C SER A 60 11.89 -8.79 16.30
N ASN A 61 12.93 -8.29 15.63
CA ASN A 61 13.75 -7.20 16.14
C ASN A 61 13.10 -5.82 16.03
N VAL A 62 12.40 -5.54 14.92
CA VAL A 62 11.76 -4.24 14.66
C VAL A 62 10.47 -4.08 15.45
N PHE A 63 9.64 -5.12 15.52
CA PHE A 63 8.35 -5.08 16.21
C PHE A 63 8.48 -5.39 17.70
N LYS A 64 9.43 -4.74 18.38
CA LYS A 64 9.55 -4.79 19.84
C LYS A 64 8.80 -3.61 20.44
N PRO A 65 8.04 -3.82 21.54
CA PRO A 65 7.49 -2.72 22.31
C PRO A 65 8.60 -1.74 22.68
N HIS A 66 8.35 -0.45 22.45
CA HIS A 66 9.33 0.55 22.80
C HIS A 66 9.48 0.61 24.32
N THR A 67 10.73 0.58 24.82
CA THR A 67 11.03 0.58 26.26
C THR A 67 10.89 1.95 26.91
N ILE A 68 10.41 2.97 26.19
CA ILE A 68 10.10 4.26 26.81
C ILE A 68 8.92 4.03 27.76
N LEU A 69 9.21 4.07 29.06
CA LEU A 69 8.17 4.22 30.06
C LEU A 69 7.57 5.61 29.88
N PRO A 70 6.26 5.73 29.58
CA PRO A 70 5.62 7.03 29.53
C PRO A 70 5.71 7.69 30.91
N ASN A 71 6.07 8.97 30.93
CA ASN A 71 6.02 9.77 32.15
C ASN A 71 4.59 9.70 32.74
N ASN A 72 4.48 9.68 34.08
CA ASN A 72 3.19 9.64 34.77
C ASN A 72 2.24 10.77 34.29
N SER A 73 2.79 11.96 34.02
CA SER A 73 2.02 13.08 33.46
C SER A 73 1.42 12.77 32.06
N HIS A 74 2.17 12.06 31.22
CA HIS A 74 1.69 11.63 29.90
C HIS A 74 0.61 10.56 30.03
N LEU A 75 0.79 9.58 30.93
CA LEU A 75 -0.24 8.57 31.23
C LEU A 75 -1.53 9.22 31.72
N ASP A 76 -1.44 10.22 32.60
CA ASP A 76 -2.60 10.95 33.10
C ASP A 76 -3.32 11.72 31.98
N GLN A 77 -2.58 12.32 31.04
CA GLN A 77 -3.18 12.98 29.87
C GLN A 77 -3.90 11.98 28.95
N VAL A 78 -3.28 10.84 28.65
CA VAL A 78 -3.89 9.78 27.83
C VAL A 78 -5.13 9.24 28.51
N ASN A 79 -5.07 8.93 29.80
CA ASN A 79 -6.22 8.45 30.57
C ASN A 79 -7.33 9.50 30.62
N LYS A 80 -7.01 10.79 30.78
CA LYS A 80 -8.00 11.87 30.70
C LYS A 80 -8.65 11.93 29.32
N PHE A 81 -7.90 11.74 28.25
CA PHE A 81 -8.45 11.72 26.89
C PHE A 81 -9.36 10.51 26.64
N ILE A 82 -8.91 9.30 26.98
CA ILE A 82 -9.68 8.07 26.79
C ILE A 82 -10.97 8.07 27.63
N ASN A 83 -10.89 8.58 28.87
CA ASN A 83 -12.04 8.69 29.75
C ASN A 83 -12.84 9.99 29.54
N SER A 84 -12.40 10.89 28.65
CA SER A 84 -13.17 12.08 28.34
C SER A 84 -14.46 11.64 27.65
N PRO A 85 -15.61 12.22 28.03
CA PRO A 85 -16.82 11.99 27.28
C PRO A 85 -16.57 12.45 25.84
N LEU A 86 -16.94 11.60 24.87
CA LEU A 86 -16.98 12.02 23.48
C LEU A 86 -17.74 13.35 23.40
N PRO A 87 -17.30 14.31 22.57
CA PRO A 87 -18.07 15.52 22.37
C PRO A 87 -19.50 15.10 22.04
N MET A 88 -20.48 15.62 22.78
CA MET A 88 -21.90 15.40 22.48
C MET A 88 -22.20 16.11 21.15
N SER A 89 -21.81 15.51 20.05
CA SER A 89 -22.41 15.81 18.77
C SER A 89 -23.81 15.20 18.78
N LEU A 90 -24.75 15.92 18.17
CA LEU A 90 -26.03 15.32 17.84
C LEU A 90 -25.76 14.06 17.00
N PRO A 91 -26.52 12.97 17.21
CA PRO A 91 -26.40 11.80 16.34
C PRO A 91 -26.54 12.22 14.89
N ALA A 92 -25.79 11.57 14.00
CA ALA A 92 -25.90 11.81 12.57
C ALA A 92 -27.38 11.68 12.14
N LYS A 93 -27.81 12.53 11.22
CA LYS A 93 -29.16 12.45 10.66
C LYS A 93 -29.35 11.09 10.00
N HIS A 94 -30.52 10.48 10.22
CA HIS A 94 -30.92 9.28 9.50
C HIS A 94 -30.88 9.54 7.99
N THR A 95 -30.41 8.56 7.23
CA THR A 95 -30.32 8.65 5.77
C THR A 95 -31.29 7.68 5.14
N THR A 96 -32.01 8.13 4.12
CA THR A 96 -32.95 7.32 3.34
C THR A 96 -32.32 6.83 2.03
N PRO A 97 -32.76 5.68 1.48
CA PRO A 97 -32.27 5.20 0.19
C PRO A 97 -32.48 6.22 -0.94
N ASN A 98 -33.57 7.00 -0.88
CA ASN A 98 -33.88 8.00 -1.88
C ASN A 98 -32.93 9.21 -1.84
N GLU A 99 -32.48 9.62 -0.66
CA GLU A 99 -31.43 10.65 -0.52
C GLU A 99 -30.09 10.18 -1.09
N ILE A 100 -29.72 8.91 -0.86
CA ILE A 100 -28.51 8.35 -1.45
C ILE A 100 -28.62 8.34 -2.98
N TYR A 101 -29.77 7.91 -3.50
CA TYR A 101 -30.02 7.88 -4.95
C TYR A 101 -29.94 9.27 -5.59
N SER A 102 -30.52 10.29 -4.96
CA SER A 102 -30.49 11.65 -5.49
C SER A 102 -29.08 12.23 -5.52
N ILE A 103 -28.27 11.98 -4.49
CA ILE A 103 -26.86 12.38 -4.43
C ILE A 103 -26.05 11.67 -5.53
N ILE A 104 -26.18 10.35 -5.69
CA ILE A 104 -25.44 9.62 -6.74
C ILE A 104 -25.78 10.17 -8.12
N LYS A 105 -27.05 10.52 -8.36
CA LYS A 105 -27.51 11.06 -9.64
C LYS A 105 -26.96 12.47 -9.92
N SER A 106 -26.70 13.28 -8.90
CA SER A 106 -26.14 14.64 -9.08
C SER A 106 -24.62 14.63 -9.32
N LEU A 107 -23.92 13.55 -8.99
CA LEU A 107 -22.48 13.43 -9.19
C LEU A 107 -22.11 13.25 -10.68
N LYS A 108 -20.96 13.81 -11.06
CA LYS A 108 -20.36 13.54 -12.38
C LYS A 108 -19.89 12.08 -12.46
N ILE A 109 -19.96 11.50 -13.66
CA ILE A 109 -19.45 10.15 -13.93
C ILE A 109 -18.00 10.02 -13.44
N ASN A 110 -17.75 8.96 -12.66
CA ASN A 110 -16.45 8.64 -12.04
C ASN A 110 -15.94 9.69 -11.03
N LYS A 111 -16.85 10.43 -10.37
CA LYS A 111 -16.51 11.31 -9.25
C LYS A 111 -17.19 10.84 -7.96
N SER A 112 -16.46 10.97 -6.86
CA SER A 112 -17.02 10.87 -5.51
C SER A 112 -17.43 12.26 -5.02
N PRO A 113 -18.38 12.35 -4.07
CA PRO A 113 -18.67 13.61 -3.39
C PRO A 113 -17.40 14.13 -2.69
N GLY A 114 -17.14 15.44 -2.80
CA GLY A 114 -16.02 16.09 -2.12
C GLY A 114 -16.34 16.40 -0.65
N HIS A 115 -15.30 16.77 0.12
CA HIS A 115 -15.48 17.25 1.50
C HIS A 115 -16.29 18.56 1.56
N ASP A 116 -16.28 19.32 0.45
CA ASP A 116 -16.82 20.68 0.35
C ASP A 116 -18.36 20.75 0.24
N GLN A 117 -19.06 19.61 0.40
CA GLN A 117 -20.53 19.50 0.31
C GLN A 117 -21.15 20.05 -1.00
N ILE A 118 -20.38 20.06 -2.10
CA ILE A 118 -20.82 20.45 -3.45
C ILE A 118 -20.79 19.25 -4.40
#